data_AF-K4IQH4-F1
#
_entry.id   AF-K4IQH4-F1
#
_cell.length_a   1.000
_cell.length_b   1.000
_cell.length_c   1.000
_cell.angle_alpha   90.00
_cell.angle_beta   90.00
_cell.angle_gamma   90.00
#
_symmetry.space_group_name_H-M   'P 1'
#
loop_
_entity.id
_entity.type
_entity.pdbx_description
1 polymer ?
#
loop_
_entity_poly.entity_id
_entity_poly.type
_entity_poly.pdbx_seq_one_letter_code
_entity_poly.pdbx_strand_id
1 'polypeptide(L)'
;MEKPKLQELSLEQVKKKEKSLKMYIGIFIPLIIGLFFFVIRDYLNGKEMDWAILTIAICTLGGPATIYPELKEVQKEIRARSKFR
;
A
#
# COMPACT_ATOMS: atom_id res chain seq x y z
N MET A 1 -11.09 1.88 -12.51
CA MET A 1 -10.08 1.63 -13.55
C MET A 1 -10.35 0.27 -14.15
N GLU A 2 -10.57 0.19 -15.45
CA GLU A 2 -10.59 -1.09 -16.16
C GLU A 2 -9.30 -1.82 -15.81
N LYS A 3 -9.41 -3.02 -15.23
CA LYS A 3 -8.24 -3.85 -14.95
C LYS A 3 -7.65 -4.21 -16.32
N PRO A 4 -6.48 -3.68 -16.75
CA PRO A 4 -5.80 -4.30 -17.87
C PRO A 4 -5.63 -5.76 -17.46
N LYS A 5 -6.17 -6.68 -18.26
CA LYS A 5 -6.13 -8.11 -17.93
C LYS A 5 -4.67 -8.44 -17.68
N LEU A 6 -4.30 -8.75 -16.43
CA LEU A 6 -2.91 -9.07 -16.07
C LEU A 6 -2.33 -10.15 -17.00
N GLN A 7 -3.21 -10.98 -17.58
CA GLN A 7 -2.98 -11.98 -18.62
C GLN A 7 -2.40 -11.44 -19.94
N GLU A 8 -2.74 -10.21 -20.34
CA GLU A 8 -2.25 -9.58 -21.57
C GLU A 8 -0.84 -8.97 -21.42
N LEU A 9 -0.40 -8.75 -20.17
CA LEU A 9 0.92 -8.20 -19.88
C LEU A 9 2.00 -9.27 -19.95
N SER A 10 3.20 -8.90 -20.40
CA SER A 10 4.38 -9.77 -20.36
C SER A 10 4.83 -10.03 -18.93
N LEU A 11 5.55 -11.13 -18.69
CA LEU A 11 6.08 -11.47 -17.36
C LEU A 11 6.94 -10.34 -16.77
N GLU A 12 7.67 -9.61 -17.60
CA GLU A 12 8.49 -8.47 -17.19
C GLU A 12 7.62 -7.29 -16.73
N GLN A 13 6.53 -7.00 -17.44
CA GLN A 13 5.59 -5.95 -17.06
C GLN A 13 4.88 -6.27 -15.75
N VAL A 14 4.47 -7.52 -15.55
CA VAL A 14 3.83 -7.97 -14.30
C VAL A 14 4.81 -7.88 -13.11
N LYS A 15 6.08 -8.27 -13.29
CA LYS A 15 7.12 -8.10 -12.26
C LYS A 15 7.44 -6.63 -11.96
N LYS A 16 7.51 -5.77 -12.98
CA LYS A 16 7.70 -4.33 -12.81
C LYS A 16 6.54 -3.72 -11.99
N LYS A 17 5.32 -4.15 -12.27
CA LYS A 17 4.12 -3.75 -11.51
C LYS A 17 4.21 -4.21 -10.05
N GLU A 18 4.61 -5.46 -9.80
CA GLU A 18 4.83 -5.96 -8.43
C GLU A 18 5.84 -5.11 -7.65
N LYS A 19 6.99 -4.78 -8.27
CA LYS A 19 8.03 -3.96 -7.65
C LYS A 19 7.52 -2.55 -7.31
N SER A 20 6.77 -1.94 -8.22
CA SER A 20 6.16 -0.63 -7.99
C SER A 20 5.17 -0.66 -6.82
N LEU A 21 4.26 -1.64 -6.78
CA LEU A 21 3.29 -1.78 -5.69
C LEU A 21 3.98 -2.02 -4.34
N LYS A 22 5.04 -2.84 -4.29
CA LYS A 22 5.85 -3.02 -3.08
C LYS A 22 6.55 -1.74 -2.64
N MET A 23 7.07 -0.96 -3.59
CA MET A 23 7.69 0.34 -3.28
C MET A 23 6.68 1.30 -2.65
N TYR A 24 5.46 1.37 -3.20
CA TYR A 24 4.39 2.18 -2.60
C TYR A 24 4.07 1.75 -1.18
N ILE A 25 3.85 0.45 -0.92
CA ILE A 25 3.63 -0.06 0.44
C ILE A 25 4.81 0.32 1.35
N GLY A 26 6.05 0.20 0.84
CA GLY A 26 7.26 0.58 1.55
C GLY A 26 7.32 2.06 1.94
N ILE A 27 6.73 2.96 1.15
CA ILE A 27 6.61 4.40 1.46
C ILE A 27 5.47 4.66 2.46
N PHE A 28 4.35 3.95 2.32
CA PHE A 28 3.21 4.13 3.21
C PHE A 28 3.51 3.70 4.65
N ILE A 29 4.31 2.65 4.86
CA ILE A 29 4.67 2.16 6.21
C ILE A 29 5.30 3.26 7.09
N PRO A 30 6.42 3.89 6.73
CA PRO A 30 7.02 4.94 7.55
C PRO A 30 6.12 6.17 7.68
N LEU A 31 5.31 6.48 6.65
CA LEU A 31 4.40 7.61 6.68
C LEU A 31 3.26 7.40 7.68
N ILE A 32 2.67 6.19 7.72
CA ILE A 32 1.68 5.79 8.72
C ILE A 32 2.30 5.82 10.11
N ILE A 33 3.47 5.20 10.30
CA ILE A 33 4.14 5.17 11.61
C ILE A 33 4.41 6.58 12.12
N GLY A 34 4.93 7.47 11.27
CA GLY A 34 5.20 8.86 11.64
C GLY A 34 3.94 9.61 12.05
N LEU A 35 2.88 9.54 11.24
CA LEU A 35 1.61 10.21 11.54
C LEU A 35 0.99 9.71 12.85
N PHE A 36 0.90 8.39 13.03
CA PHE A 36 0.34 7.81 14.25
C PHE A 36 1.23 8.08 15.47
N PHE A 37 2.56 8.17 15.31
CA PHE A 37 3.46 8.57 16.38
C PHE A 37 3.13 9.98 16.90
N PHE A 38 2.89 10.95 16.00
CA PHE A 38 2.48 12.30 16.40
C PHE A 38 1.15 12.29 17.15
N VAL A 39 0.14 11.59 16.61
CA VAL A 39 -1.19 11.46 17.24
C VAL A 39 -1.07 10.86 18.66
N ILE A 40 -0.36 9.74 18.80
CA ILE A 40 -0.20 9.05 20.08
C ILE A 40 0.58 9.92 21.06
N ARG A 41 1.66 10.57 20.59
CA ARG A 41 2.50 11.44 21.43
C ARG A 41 1.70 12.63 21.97
N ASP A 42 0.87 13.25 21.14
CA ASP A 42 0.08 14.41 21.57
C ASP A 42 -1.04 13.99 22.54
N TYR A 43 -1.66 12.83 22.31
CA TYR A 43 -2.60 12.20 23.25
C TYR A 43 -1.96 11.91 24.62
N LEU A 44 -0.78 11.29 24.65
CA LEU A 44 -0.08 10.93 25.90
C LEU A 44 0.42 12.15 26.68
N ASN A 45 0.75 13.25 25.99
CA ASN A 45 1.19 14.48 26.64
C ASN A 45 0.02 15.37 27.12
N GLY A 46 -1.22 14.90 27.01
CA GLY A 46 -2.41 15.67 27.40
C GLY A 46 -2.61 16.94 26.58
N LYS A 47 -2.05 17.01 25.38
CA LYS A 47 -2.27 18.12 24.45
C LYS A 47 -3.63 17.95 23.77
N GLU A 48 -4.22 19.05 23.33
CA GLU A 48 -5.38 18.97 22.45
C GLU A 48 -5.03 18.11 21.22
N MET A 49 -5.89 17.14 20.94
CA MET A 49 -5.67 16.22 19.84
C MET A 49 -5.81 16.98 18.52
N ASP A 50 -4.76 16.95 17.69
CA ASP A 50 -4.81 17.52 16.36
C ASP A 50 -5.67 16.64 15.45
N TRP A 51 -6.94 17.02 15.32
CA TRP A 51 -7.92 16.35 14.48
C TRP A 51 -7.53 16.33 13.00
N ALA A 52 -6.72 17.29 12.53
CA ALA A 52 -6.24 17.30 11.16
C ALA A 52 -5.19 16.20 10.95
N ILE A 53 -4.21 16.08 11.85
CA ILE A 53 -3.20 15.00 11.80
C ILE A 53 -3.87 13.63 11.93
N LEU A 54 -4.85 13.48 12.84
CA LEU A 54 -5.61 12.23 12.98
C LEU A 54 -6.36 11.87 11.68
N THR A 55 -7.01 12.85 11.05
CA THR A 55 -7.72 12.64 9.78
C THR A 55 -6.75 12.21 8.67
N ILE A 56 -5.59 12.86 8.56
CA ILE A 56 -4.54 12.50 7.59
C ILE A 56 -4.04 11.08 7.86
N ALA A 57 -3.81 10.72 9.13
CA ALA A 57 -3.36 9.38 9.53
C ALA A 57 -4.35 8.30 9.10
N ILE A 58 -5.65 8.52 9.34
CA ILE A 58 -6.72 7.59 8.95
C ILE A 58 -6.82 7.49 7.42
N CYS A 59 -6.86 8.62 6.71
CA CYS A 59 -6.97 8.63 5.25
C CYS A 59 -5.77 7.95 4.57
N THR A 60 -4.58 8.06 5.17
CA THR A 60 -3.35 7.41 4.68
C THR A 60 -3.49 5.87 4.66
N LEU A 61 -4.27 5.28 5.56
CA LEU A 61 -4.54 3.83 5.55
C LEU A 61 -5.27 3.37 4.28
N GLY A 62 -6.01 4.26 3.61
CA GLY A 62 -6.68 3.98 2.35
C GLY A 62 -5.73 3.63 1.20
N GLY A 63 -4.51 4.16 1.23
CA GLY A 63 -3.47 3.82 0.25
C GLY A 63 -3.13 2.33 0.28
N PRO A 64 -2.58 1.78 1.38
CA PRO A 64 -2.30 0.35 1.48
C PRO A 64 -3.55 -0.52 1.29
N ALA A 65 -4.72 -0.09 1.78
CA ALA A 65 -5.97 -0.84 1.64
C ALA A 65 -6.38 -1.06 0.17
N THR A 66 -6.08 -0.10 -0.70
CA THR A 66 -6.38 -0.20 -2.15
C THR A 66 -5.26 -0.90 -2.94
N ILE A 67 -4.00 -0.74 -2.53
CA ILE A 67 -2.83 -1.31 -3.20
C ILE A 67 -2.64 -2.80 -2.87
N TYR A 68 -2.96 -3.23 -1.65
CA TYR A 68 -2.73 -4.60 -1.20
C TYR A 68 -3.51 -5.67 -2.00
N PRO A 69 -4.82 -5.49 -2.31
CA PRO A 69 -5.54 -6.41 -3.19
C PRO A 69 -4.91 -6.54 -4.58
N GLU A 70 -4.46 -5.43 -5.16
CA GLU A 70 -3.82 -5.42 -6.47
C GLU A 70 -2.47 -6.15 -6.45
N LEU A 71 -1.65 -5.94 -5.42
CA LEU A 71 -0.39 -6.67 -5.24
C LEU A 71 -0.66 -8.18 -5.11
N LYS A 72 -1.71 -8.58 -4.40
CA LYS A 72 -2.11 -9.99 -4.25
C LYS A 72 -2.52 -10.61 -5.59
N GLU A 73 -3.26 -9.89 -6.43
CA GLU A 73 -3.60 -10.34 -7.79
C GLU A 73 -2.35 -10.50 -8.67
N VAL A 74 -1.44 -9.53 -8.64
CA VAL A 74 -0.16 -9.59 -9.37
C VAL A 74 0.70 -10.78 -8.92
N GLN A 75 0.81 -11.03 -7.62
CA GLN A 75 1.56 -12.17 -7.08
C GLN A 75 0.95 -13.53 -7.44
N LYS A 76 -0.39 -13.62 -7.46
CA LYS A 76 -1.08 -14.82 -7.94
C LYS A 76 -0.76 -15.11 -9.40
N GLU A 77 -0.77 -14.08 -10.25
CA GLU A 77 -0.44 -14.21 -11.68
C GLU A 77 1.02 -14.66 -11.88
N ILE A 78 1.98 -14.06 -11.17
CA ILE A 78 3.40 -14.45 -11.23
C ILE A 78 3.57 -15.91 -10.82
N ARG A 79 2.93 -16.32 -9.71
CA ARG A 79 3.00 -17.71 -9.22
C ARG A 79 2.38 -18.69 -10.20
N ALA A 80 1.24 -18.35 -10.80
CA ALA A 80 0.59 -19.18 -11.81
C ALA A 80 1.52 -19.41 -13.01
N ARG A 81 2.13 -18.35 -13.55
CA ARG A 81 3.07 -18.46 -14.68
C ARG A 81 4.36 -19.19 -14.33
N SER A 82 4.85 -19.06 -13.09
CA SER A 82 6.03 -19.77 -12.62
C SER A 82 5.81 -21.28 -12.42
N LYS A 83 4.55 -21.73 -12.28
CA LYS A 83 4.20 -23.14 -12.06
C LYS A 83 4.01 -23.93 -13.38
N PHE A 84 3.95 -23.22 -14.50
CA PHE A 84 3.81 -23.78 -15.86
C PHE A 84 5.15 -23.80 -16.64
N ARG A 85 6.28 -23.58 -15.96
CA ARG A 85 7.63 -23.72 -16.48
C ARG A 85 8.35 -24.81 -15.72
#